data_AF-A0A7K4X2W9-F1
#
_entry.id   AF-A0A7K4X2W9-F1
#
_cell.length_a   1.000
_cell.length_b   1.000
_cell.length_c   1.000
_cell.angle_alpha   90.00
_cell.angle_beta   90.00
_cell.angle_gamma   90.00
#
_symmetry.space_group_name_H-M   'P 1'
#
loop_
_entity.id
_entity.type
_entity.pdbx_description
1 polymer ?
#
loop_
_entity_poly.entity_id
_entity_poly.type
_entity_poly.pdbx_seq_one_letter_code
_entity_poly.pdbx_strand_id
1 'polypeptide(L)'
;MEFTAIDYSIFALLLVLSSAIGLFYALSGDRQRTVQEFLLANRDMGCLPVALSLLASFQSAVAILGVPAEIFLFGTEYWFLGCSYFLGLLIPAHVFIPVFYRLRITSTYEYLELRFNKTVRVFGTVTFIFQMVIYMGVVLYAPALALNAVTGFDLWSAVLTMGLVCTLYTTL
;
A
#
# COMPACT_ATOMS: atom_id res chain seq x y z
N MET A 1 -24.88 11.64 -10.55
CA MET A 1 -23.85 12.68 -10.59
C MET A 1 -22.99 12.36 -11.79
N GLU A 2 -23.08 13.11 -12.87
CA GLU A 2 -22.24 12.88 -14.05
C GLU A 2 -20.89 13.58 -13.86
N PHE A 3 -19.81 12.93 -14.27
CA PHE A 3 -18.47 13.54 -14.33
C PHE A 3 -18.54 14.81 -15.20
N THR A 4 -18.26 15.96 -14.62
CA THR A 4 -18.08 17.19 -15.42
C THR A 4 -16.77 17.07 -16.20
N ALA A 5 -16.60 17.78 -17.31
CA ALA A 5 -15.33 17.80 -18.07
C ALA A 5 -14.10 18.13 -17.19
N ILE A 6 -14.32 18.88 -16.11
CA ILE A 6 -13.31 19.21 -15.09
C ILE A 6 -12.86 17.95 -14.34
N ASP A 7 -13.78 17.07 -13.93
CA ASP A 7 -13.46 15.86 -13.16
C ASP A 7 -12.64 14.87 -14.01
N TYR A 8 -12.96 14.74 -15.30
CA TYR A 8 -12.15 13.98 -16.26
C TYR A 8 -10.74 14.56 -16.42
N SER A 9 -10.63 15.89 -16.48
CA SER A 9 -9.33 16.56 -16.61
C SER A 9 -8.44 16.33 -15.38
N ILE A 10 -9.02 16.36 -14.17
CA ILE A 10 -8.31 16.12 -12.92
C ILE A 10 -7.86 14.65 -12.83
N PHE A 11 -8.75 13.71 -13.20
CA PHE A 11 -8.42 12.29 -13.21
C PHE A 11 -7.29 11.96 -14.19
N ALA A 12 -7.37 12.47 -15.42
CA ALA A 12 -6.31 12.31 -16.42
C ALA A 12 -4.99 12.93 -15.95
N LEU A 13 -5.02 14.13 -15.37
CA LEU A 13 -3.84 14.83 -14.87
C LEU A 13 -3.19 14.05 -13.70
N LEU A 14 -3.98 13.45 -12.82
CA LEU A 14 -3.48 12.62 -11.73
C LEU A 14 -2.77 11.35 -12.24
N LEU A 15 -3.35 10.68 -13.25
CA LEU A 15 -2.73 9.52 -13.89
C LEU A 15 -1.43 9.90 -14.62
N VAL A 16 -1.41 11.03 -15.32
CA VAL A 16 -0.23 11.54 -16.03
C VAL A 16 0.87 11.94 -15.04
N LEU A 17 0.55 12.65 -13.96
CA LEU A 17 1.53 13.01 -12.94
C LEU A 17 2.11 11.76 -12.25
N SER A 18 1.27 10.80 -11.88
CA SER A 18 1.73 9.56 -11.27
C SER A 18 2.69 8.80 -12.20
N SER A 19 2.27 8.56 -13.44
CA SER A 19 3.13 7.90 -14.44
C SER A 19 4.40 8.70 -14.77
N ALA A 20 4.35 10.02 -14.78
CA ALA A 20 5.51 10.88 -14.98
C ALA A 20 6.52 10.81 -13.84
N ILE A 21 6.06 10.68 -12.58
CA ILE A 21 6.95 10.47 -11.42
C ILE A 21 7.66 9.12 -11.54
N GLY A 22 6.92 8.05 -11.86
CA GLY A 22 7.50 6.72 -12.11
C GLY A 22 8.52 6.76 -13.24
N LEU A 23 8.17 7.36 -14.38
CA LEU A 23 9.07 7.50 -15.52
C LEU A 23 10.30 8.38 -15.21
N PHE A 24 10.15 9.44 -14.41
CA PHE A 24 11.26 10.30 -14.00
C PHE A 24 12.27 9.55 -13.12
N TYR A 25 11.79 8.72 -12.19
CA TYR A 25 12.64 7.85 -11.37
C TYR A 25 13.26 6.71 -12.17
N ALA A 26 12.52 6.12 -13.12
CA ALA A 26 13.02 5.11 -14.05
C ALA A 26 14.17 5.64 -14.93
N LEU A 27 14.01 6.86 -15.47
CA LEU A 27 14.98 7.48 -16.39
C LEU A 27 16.16 8.17 -15.68
N SER A 28 15.96 8.66 -14.45
CA SER A 28 17.04 9.28 -13.64
C SER A 28 17.86 8.23 -12.84
N GLY A 29 17.55 6.95 -12.98
CA GLY A 29 18.02 5.86 -12.13
C GLY A 29 19.41 5.32 -12.45
N ASP A 30 20.48 6.09 -12.18
CA ASP A 30 21.83 5.51 -11.95
C ASP A 30 21.99 5.00 -10.49
N ARG A 31 20.91 5.10 -9.69
CA ARG A 31 20.84 4.89 -8.22
C ARG A 31 19.99 3.69 -7.79
N GLN A 32 19.67 2.76 -8.69
CA GLN A 32 18.88 1.54 -8.37
C GLN A 32 19.63 0.26 -8.72
N ARG A 33 20.96 0.25 -8.57
CA ARG A 33 21.80 -0.88 -9.03
C ARG A 33 21.82 -2.05 -8.06
N THR A 34 21.40 -1.87 -6.81
CA THR A 34 21.40 -2.95 -5.80
C THR A 34 20.05 -3.10 -5.11
N VAL A 35 19.65 -4.36 -4.87
CA VAL A 35 18.43 -4.72 -4.12
C VAL A 35 18.38 -4.05 -2.74
N GLN A 36 19.54 -3.79 -2.15
CA GLN A 36 19.67 -3.12 -0.86
C GLN A 36 19.36 -1.61 -0.96
N GLU A 37 19.75 -0.96 -2.04
CA GLU A 37 19.41 0.44 -2.31
C GLU A 37 17.92 0.59 -2.65
N PHE A 38 17.35 -0.36 -3.39
CA PHE A 38 15.93 -0.39 -3.72
C PHE A 38 15.02 -0.67 -2.51
N LEU A 39 15.34 -1.71 -1.71
CA LEU A 39 14.49 -2.14 -0.59
C LEU A 39 14.75 -1.39 0.71
N LEU A 40 15.98 -0.91 0.94
CA LEU A 40 16.36 -0.29 2.21
C LEU A 40 16.77 1.17 2.08
N ALA A 41 16.85 1.74 0.87
CA ALA A 41 17.31 3.12 0.64
C ALA A 41 18.58 3.46 1.44
N ASN A 42 19.53 2.52 1.47
CA ASN A 42 20.78 2.56 2.26
C ASN A 42 20.61 2.85 3.77
N ARG A 43 19.40 2.71 4.33
CA ARG A 43 19.05 3.03 5.73
C ARG A 43 19.35 4.48 6.12
N ASP A 44 19.47 5.38 5.14
CA ASP A 44 19.81 6.79 5.34
C ASP A 44 18.56 7.70 5.21
N MET A 45 17.37 7.11 5.10
CA MET A 45 16.12 7.87 5.05
C MET A 45 15.83 8.49 6.42
N GLY A 46 15.58 9.80 6.43
CA GLY A 46 15.14 10.51 7.64
C GLY A 46 13.81 9.98 8.19
N CYS A 47 13.56 10.24 9.48
CA CYS A 47 12.35 9.80 10.17
C CYS A 47 11.05 10.26 9.49
N LEU A 48 11.02 11.50 8.97
CA LEU A 48 9.85 12.09 8.31
C LEU A 48 9.45 11.33 7.02
N PRO A 49 10.34 11.11 6.04
CA PRO A 49 10.03 10.27 4.87
C PRO A 49 9.53 8.86 5.23
N VAL A 50 10.14 8.22 6.23
CA VAL A 50 9.74 6.87 6.66
C VAL A 50 8.34 6.88 7.27
N ALA A 51 8.04 7.84 8.14
CA ALA A 51 6.71 7.98 8.73
C ALA A 51 5.64 8.25 7.67
N LEU A 52 5.91 9.13 6.70
CA LEU A 52 4.99 9.42 5.60
C LEU A 52 4.75 8.19 4.71
N SER A 53 5.79 7.43 4.39
CA SER A 53 5.67 6.20 3.60
C SER A 53 4.86 5.13 4.34
N LEU A 54 5.09 4.97 5.65
CA LEU A 54 4.30 4.06 6.49
C LEU A 54 2.82 4.49 6.54
N LEU A 55 2.53 5.78 6.77
CA LEU A 55 1.17 6.31 6.77
C LEU A 55 0.47 6.09 5.42
N ALA A 56 1.17 6.37 4.32
CA ALA A 56 0.65 6.13 2.98
C ALA A 56 0.35 4.65 2.71
N SER A 57 1.19 3.74 3.23
CA SER A 57 1.04 2.29 3.06
C SER A 57 -0.11 1.71 3.90
N PHE A 58 -0.38 2.30 5.07
CA PHE A 58 -1.49 1.89 5.93
C PHE A 58 -2.85 2.36 5.38
N GLN A 59 -2.88 3.48 4.67
CA GLN A 59 -4.12 4.05 4.16
C GLN A 59 -4.54 3.38 2.84
N SER A 60 -5.62 2.60 2.88
CA SER A 60 -6.20 1.96 1.70
C SER A 60 -7.47 2.66 1.23
N ALA A 61 -7.79 2.54 -0.07
CA ALA A 61 -9.04 3.04 -0.64
C ALA A 61 -10.28 2.41 0.03
N VAL A 62 -10.15 1.15 0.46
CA VAL A 62 -11.19 0.42 1.19
C VAL A 62 -11.47 1.08 2.54
N ALA A 63 -10.45 1.52 3.27
CA ALA A 63 -10.65 2.23 4.53
C ALA A 63 -11.34 3.58 4.32
N ILE A 64 -10.98 4.32 3.28
CA ILE A 64 -11.58 5.63 2.99
C ILE A 64 -13.07 5.53 2.69
N LEU A 65 -13.49 4.51 1.93
CA LEU A 65 -14.91 4.30 1.61
C LEU A 65 -15.67 3.54 2.70
N GLY A 66 -15.00 2.58 3.35
CA GLY A 66 -15.60 1.69 4.34
C GLY A 66 -15.84 2.34 5.69
N VAL A 67 -14.91 3.16 6.19
CA VAL A 67 -15.04 3.78 7.53
C VAL A 67 -16.27 4.70 7.65
N PRO A 68 -16.53 5.62 6.70
CA PRO A 68 -17.74 6.45 6.76
C PRO A 68 -19.03 5.63 6.60
N ALA A 69 -19.02 4.59 5.75
CA ALA A 69 -20.16 3.70 5.57
C ALA A 69 -20.49 2.94 6.85
N GLU A 70 -19.46 2.43 7.54
CA GLU A 70 -19.59 1.74 8.83
C GLU A 70 -20.14 2.68 9.91
N ILE A 71 -19.59 3.89 10.01
CA ILE A 71 -20.07 4.90 10.97
C ILE A 71 -21.51 5.32 10.69
N PHE A 72 -21.90 5.40 9.41
CA PHE A 72 -23.25 5.76 9.02
C PHE A 72 -24.27 4.66 9.38
N LEU A 73 -23.90 3.38 9.23
CA LEU A 73 -24.78 2.24 9.48
C LEU A 73 -24.83 1.82 10.96
N PHE A 74 -23.68 1.80 11.63
CA PHE A 74 -23.50 1.23 12.97
C PHE A 74 -23.15 2.26 14.05
N GLY A 75 -22.98 3.54 13.67
CA GLY A 75 -22.72 4.64 14.59
C GLY A 75 -21.25 4.81 14.96
N THR A 76 -20.99 5.54 16.05
CA THR A 76 -19.64 5.98 16.42
C THR A 76 -18.77 4.91 17.08
N GLU A 77 -19.23 3.66 17.19
CA GLU A 77 -18.48 2.57 17.85
C GLU A 77 -17.11 2.34 17.17
N TYR A 78 -17.03 2.56 15.85
CA TYR A 78 -15.79 2.44 15.09
C TYR A 78 -14.62 3.28 15.65
N TRP A 79 -14.90 4.37 16.37
CA TRP A 79 -13.86 5.20 17.02
C TRP A 79 -13.00 4.43 18.03
N PHE A 80 -13.56 3.43 18.73
CA PHE A 80 -12.79 2.61 19.67
C PHE A 80 -11.68 1.82 18.97
N LEU A 81 -11.86 1.46 17.71
CA LEU A 81 -10.84 0.80 16.90
C LEU A 81 -9.61 1.71 16.72
N GLY A 82 -9.81 3.00 16.48
CA GLY A 82 -8.73 3.98 16.35
C GLY A 82 -7.89 4.11 17.63
N CYS A 83 -8.53 4.16 18.79
CA CYS A 83 -7.86 4.15 20.09
C CYS A 83 -7.04 2.87 20.32
N SER A 84 -7.60 1.71 19.94
CA SER A 84 -6.92 0.42 20.01
C SER A 84 -5.68 0.38 19.12
N TYR A 85 -5.76 0.90 17.88
CA TYR A 85 -4.62 1.00 16.98
C TYR A 85 -3.46 1.81 17.58
N PHE A 86 -3.76 2.95 18.22
CA PHE A 86 -2.75 3.79 18.86
C PHE A 86 -1.98 3.03 19.95
N LEU A 87 -2.69 2.33 20.84
CA LEU A 87 -2.06 1.50 21.87
C LEU A 87 -1.33 0.30 21.27
N GLY A 88 -1.91 -0.32 20.25
CA GLY A 88 -1.35 -1.46 19.53
C GLY A 88 -0.04 -1.13 18.81
N LEU A 89 0.15 0.11 18.37
CA LEU A 89 1.39 0.60 17.74
C LEU A 89 2.56 0.78 18.72
N LEU A 90 2.30 0.98 20.02
CA LEU A 90 3.35 1.15 21.03
C LEU A 90 4.18 -0.13 21.22
N ILE A 91 3.53 -1.29 21.17
CA ILE A 91 4.19 -2.60 21.34
C ILE A 91 5.22 -2.89 20.23
N PRO A 92 4.88 -2.85 18.92
CA PRO A 92 5.84 -3.02 17.84
C PRO A 92 6.93 -1.95 17.87
N ALA A 93 6.59 -0.70 18.20
CA ALA A 93 7.56 0.38 18.28
C ALA A 93 8.66 0.12 19.33
N HIS A 94 8.31 -0.37 20.52
CA HIS A 94 9.26 -0.58 21.61
C HIS A 94 9.90 -1.96 21.66
N VAL A 95 9.22 -3.01 21.16
CA VAL A 95 9.69 -4.40 21.29
C VAL A 95 10.23 -4.94 19.97
N PHE A 96 9.47 -4.79 18.90
CA PHE A 96 9.79 -5.47 17.63
C PHE A 96 10.81 -4.68 16.78
N ILE A 97 10.64 -3.37 16.65
CA ILE A 97 11.58 -2.50 15.92
C ILE A 97 13.03 -2.66 16.41
N PRO A 98 13.35 -2.55 17.72
CA PRO A 98 14.74 -2.64 18.16
C PRO A 98 15.36 -4.02 17.94
N VAL A 99 14.55 -5.09 17.99
CA VAL A 99 15.01 -6.44 17.67
C VAL A 99 15.37 -6.54 16.19
N PHE A 100 14.46 -6.17 15.29
CA PHE A 100 14.72 -6.24 13.85
C PHE A 100 15.87 -5.33 13.40
N TYR A 101 16.00 -4.14 14.00
CA TYR A 101 17.08 -3.21 13.67
C TYR A 101 18.46 -3.77 14.09
N ARG A 102 18.55 -4.44 15.24
CA ARG A 102 19.80 -5.09 15.71
C ARG A 102 20.20 -6.29 14.86
N LEU A 103 19.23 -7.10 14.44
CA LEU A 103 19.48 -8.28 13.60
C LEU A 103 19.84 -7.93 12.15
N ARG A 104 19.69 -6.66 11.73
CA ARG A 104 19.98 -6.16 10.37
C ARG A 104 19.32 -6.95 9.23
N ILE A 105 18.26 -7.69 9.52
CA ILE A 105 17.51 -8.48 8.52
C ILE A 105 16.82 -7.57 7.51
N THR A 106 16.65 -8.07 6.29
CA THR A 106 15.96 -7.32 5.21
C THR A 106 14.47 -7.65 5.16
N SER A 107 14.08 -8.81 5.66
CA SER A 107 12.70 -9.29 5.66
C SER A 107 12.31 -9.82 7.04
N THR A 108 11.09 -9.51 7.50
CA THR A 108 10.56 -10.05 8.76
C THR A 108 10.50 -11.58 8.77
N TYR A 109 10.35 -12.22 7.60
CA TYR A 109 10.36 -13.69 7.51
C TYR A 109 11.74 -14.32 7.70
N GLU A 110 12.81 -13.54 7.52
CA GLU A 110 14.18 -13.99 7.83
C GLU A 110 14.35 -14.25 9.33
N TYR A 111 13.64 -13.49 10.17
CA TYR A 111 13.58 -13.76 11.61
C TYR A 111 12.97 -15.14 11.92
N LEU A 112 11.97 -15.59 11.15
CA LEU A 112 11.38 -16.92 11.33
C LEU A 112 12.37 -18.04 10.97
N GLU A 113 13.24 -17.81 9.99
CA GLU A 113 14.30 -18.76 9.66
C GLU A 113 15.36 -18.83 10.77
N LEU A 114 15.78 -17.68 11.30
CA LEU A 114 16.75 -17.61 12.40
C LEU A 114 16.21 -18.22 13.70
N ARG A 115 14.91 -18.07 13.98
CA ARG A 115 14.29 -18.55 15.21
C ARG A 115 13.86 -20.02 15.14
N PHE A 116 13.35 -20.45 13.99
CA PHE A 116 12.78 -21.78 13.80
C PHE A 116 13.56 -22.57 12.75
N ASN A 117 13.23 -22.42 11.47
CA ASN A 117 13.82 -23.16 10.35
C ASN A 117 13.37 -22.55 9.01
N LYS A 118 14.09 -22.88 7.92
CA LYS A 118 13.79 -22.42 6.56
C LYS A 118 12.38 -22.80 6.07
N THR A 119 11.86 -23.96 6.47
CA THR A 119 10.49 -24.40 6.11
C THR A 119 9.42 -23.43 6.63
N VAL A 120 9.60 -22.91 7.84
CA VAL A 120 8.65 -21.95 8.45
C VAL A 120 8.71 -20.61 7.73
N ARG A 121 9.90 -20.16 7.32
CA ARG A 121 10.07 -18.96 6.50
C ARG A 121 9.32 -19.08 5.17
N VAL A 122 9.47 -20.20 4.46
CA VAL A 122 8.79 -20.41 3.18
C VAL A 122 7.28 -20.43 3.36
N PHE A 123 6.78 -21.17 4.34
CA PHE A 123 5.34 -21.23 4.61
C PHE A 123 4.74 -19.86 4.97
N GLY A 124 5.42 -19.10 5.84
CA GLY A 124 5.01 -17.75 6.21
C GLY A 124 5.01 -16.79 5.01
N THR A 125 6.04 -16.86 4.17
CA THR A 125 6.15 -16.02 2.96
C THR A 125 5.04 -16.36 1.95
N VAL A 126 4.78 -17.65 1.70
CA VAL A 126 3.73 -18.10 0.76
C VAL A 126 2.35 -17.68 1.26
N THR A 127 2.08 -17.84 2.56
CA THR A 127 0.79 -17.46 3.16
C THR A 127 0.57 -15.95 3.03
N PHE A 128 1.61 -15.15 3.27
CA PHE A 128 1.54 -13.70 3.10
C PHE A 128 1.31 -13.30 1.64
N ILE A 129 2.06 -13.88 0.69
CA ILE A 129 1.84 -13.60 -0.74
C ILE A 129 0.40 -13.92 -1.12
N PHE A 130 -0.12 -15.08 -0.70
CA PHE A 130 -1.49 -15.47 -0.98
C PHE A 130 -2.52 -14.49 -0.39
N GLN A 131 -2.37 -14.13 0.88
CA GLN A 131 -3.21 -13.13 1.54
C GLN A 131 -3.14 -11.77 0.82
N MET A 132 -1.95 -11.35 0.41
CA MET A 132 -1.74 -10.06 -0.21
C MET A 132 -2.30 -9.99 -1.62
N VAL A 133 -2.24 -11.09 -2.39
CA VAL A 133 -2.90 -11.17 -3.70
C VAL A 133 -4.42 -10.97 -3.57
N ILE A 134 -5.05 -11.63 -2.60
CA ILE A 134 -6.48 -11.47 -2.34
C ILE A 134 -6.80 -10.04 -1.91
N TYR A 135 -6.02 -9.51 -0.96
CA TYR A 135 -6.21 -8.16 -0.45
C TYR A 135 -6.07 -7.10 -1.54
N MET A 136 -5.04 -7.19 -2.38
CA MET A 136 -4.82 -6.25 -3.49
C MET A 136 -5.97 -6.30 -4.52
N GLY A 137 -6.59 -7.46 -4.74
CA GLY A 137 -7.80 -7.58 -5.55
C GLY A 137 -8.96 -6.74 -5.00
N VAL A 138 -9.21 -6.82 -3.69
CA VAL A 138 -10.26 -6.02 -3.02
C VAL A 138 -9.93 -4.53 -3.05
N VAL A 139 -8.67 -4.18 -2.81
CA VAL A 139 -8.21 -2.79 -2.84
C VAL A 139 -8.34 -2.18 -4.24
N LEU A 140 -8.08 -2.94 -5.31
CA LEU A 140 -8.25 -2.49 -6.68
C LEU A 140 -9.74 -2.37 -7.07
N TYR A 141 -10.59 -3.23 -6.50
CA TYR A 141 -12.03 -3.22 -6.77
C TYR A 141 -12.73 -1.96 -6.23
N ALA A 142 -12.35 -1.46 -5.06
CA ALA A 142 -12.95 -0.28 -4.45
C ALA A 142 -12.93 0.99 -5.34
N PRO A 143 -11.79 1.44 -5.90
CA PRO A 143 -11.77 2.57 -6.82
C PRO A 143 -12.40 2.25 -8.18
N ALA A 144 -12.36 1.00 -8.65
CA ALA A 144 -13.02 0.60 -9.89
C ALA A 144 -14.56 0.66 -9.77
N LEU A 145 -15.10 0.26 -8.61
CA LEU A 145 -16.52 0.38 -8.29
C LEU A 145 -16.95 1.85 -8.21
N ALA A 146 -16.14 2.69 -7.56
CA ALA A 146 -16.38 4.13 -7.53
C ALA A 146 -16.36 4.74 -8.94
N LEU A 147 -15.41 4.33 -9.79
CA LEU A 147 -15.33 4.79 -11.18
C LEU A 147 -16.55 4.33 -12.00
N ASN A 148 -16.95 3.06 -11.87
CA ASN A 148 -18.14 2.51 -12.53
C ASN A 148 -19.41 3.27 -12.14
N ALA A 149 -19.61 3.55 -10.84
CA ALA A 149 -20.80 4.23 -10.34
C ALA A 149 -21.00 5.66 -10.89
N VAL A 150 -19.93 6.33 -11.30
CA VAL A 150 -19.96 7.73 -11.71
C VAL A 150 -19.75 7.91 -13.21
N THR A 151 -19.06 6.99 -13.89
CA THR A 151 -18.85 7.02 -15.35
C THR A 151 -19.84 6.18 -16.15
N GLY A 152 -20.55 5.24 -15.52
CA GLY A 152 -21.42 4.27 -16.20
C GLY A 152 -20.67 3.25 -17.07
N PHE A 153 -19.34 3.23 -17.00
CA PHE A 153 -18.44 2.36 -17.77
C PHE A 153 -18.47 0.94 -17.21
N ASP A 154 -18.30 -0.10 -18.03
CA ASP A 154 -18.36 -1.49 -17.54
C ASP A 154 -17.29 -1.76 -16.46
N LEU A 155 -17.69 -2.40 -15.37
CA LEU A 155 -16.86 -2.60 -14.17
C LEU A 155 -15.55 -3.34 -14.51
N TRP A 156 -15.59 -4.31 -15.43
CA TRP A 156 -14.39 -5.06 -15.84
C TRP A 156 -13.37 -4.18 -16.55
N SER A 157 -13.83 -3.26 -17.39
CA SER A 157 -12.95 -2.32 -18.10
C SER A 157 -12.34 -1.27 -17.15
N ALA A 158 -13.07 -0.84 -16.11
CA ALA A 158 -12.56 0.01 -15.05
C ALA A 158 -11.47 -0.68 -14.22
N VAL A 159 -11.66 -1.97 -13.87
CA VAL A 159 -10.66 -2.77 -13.15
C VAL A 159 -9.39 -2.94 -14.00
N LEU A 160 -9.53 -3.26 -15.29
CA LEU A 160 -8.38 -3.46 -16.19
C LEU A 160 -7.55 -2.19 -16.37
N THR A 161 -8.20 -1.05 -16.59
CA THR A 161 -7.50 0.23 -16.78
C THR A 161 -6.76 0.67 -15.52
N MET A 162 -7.41 0.62 -14.35
CA MET A 162 -6.79 0.92 -13.06
C MET A 162 -5.62 -0.03 -12.75
N GLY A 163 -5.81 -1.33 -12.96
CA GLY A 163 -4.78 -2.34 -12.74
C GLY A 163 -3.55 -2.12 -13.64
N LEU A 164 -3.77 -1.78 -14.91
CA LEU A 164 -2.69 -1.53 -15.87
C LEU A 164 -1.88 -0.28 -15.48
N VAL A 165 -2.54 0.83 -15.15
CA VAL A 165 -1.85 2.06 -14.71
C VAL A 165 -1.07 1.82 -13.41
N CYS A 166 -1.69 1.18 -12.42
CA CYS A 166 -1.01 0.85 -11.16
C CYS A 166 0.21 -0.06 -11.38
N THR A 167 0.08 -1.07 -12.24
CA THR A 167 1.19 -1.98 -12.56
C THR A 167 2.31 -1.22 -13.25
N LEU A 168 2.00 -0.43 -14.30
CA LEU A 168 3.00 0.36 -15.02
C LEU A 168 3.75 1.32 -14.09
N TYR A 169 3.02 2.07 -13.24
CA TYR A 169 3.63 2.98 -12.28
C TYR A 169 4.51 2.28 -11.25
N THR A 170 4.14 1.06 -10.83
CA THR A 170 4.92 0.30 -9.84
C THR A 170 6.14 -0.37 -10.46
N THR A 171 6.07 -0.73 -11.75
CA THR A 171 7.17 -1.39 -12.47
C THR A 171 8.23 -0.44 -13.01
N LEU A 172 7.86 0.83 -13.24
CA LEU A 172 8.76 1.90 -13.69
C LEU A 172 9.46 2.53 -12.48
#